data_AF-A0AAP0HTQ4-F1
#
_entry.id   AF-A0AAP0HTQ4-F1
#
_cell.length_a   1.000
_cell.length_b   1.000
_cell.length_c   1.000
_cell.angle_alpha   90.00
_cell.angle_beta   90.00
_cell.angle_gamma   90.00
#
_symmetry.space_group_name_H-M   'P 1'
#
loop_
_entity.id
_entity.type
_entity.pdbx_description
1 polymer ?
#
loop_
_entity_poly.entity_id
_entity_poly.type
_entity_poly.pdbx_seq_one_letter_code
_entity_poly.pdbx_strand_id
1 'polypeptide(L)'
;MGSIVDCCTVGALERSLVMALDACCMKHDVCIQYKNNDYLSAECNKEFLDCMDMFLKSGGYTFKGNKCDVEEVVDIISVVIEAALLAGRVLHKP
;
A
#
# COMPACT_ATOMS: atom_id res chain seq x y z
N MET A 1 -9.78 -13.30 4.61
CA MET A 1 -9.86 -11.82 4.61
C MET A 1 -8.95 -11.16 5.65
N GLY A 2 -8.44 -11.87 6.68
CA GLY A 2 -7.53 -11.29 7.68
C GLY A 2 -6.10 -10.96 7.19
N SER A 3 -5.55 -11.71 6.23
CA SER A 3 -4.11 -11.61 5.90
C SER A 3 -3.69 -10.36 5.12
N ILE A 4 -4.60 -9.69 4.42
CA ILE A 4 -4.27 -8.58 3.49
C ILE A 4 -4.17 -7.25 4.25
N VAL A 5 -5.10 -7.03 5.19
CA VAL A 5 -5.12 -5.82 6.03
C VAL A 5 -3.95 -5.84 7.00
N ASP A 6 -3.54 -7.03 7.45
CA ASP A 6 -2.45 -7.24 8.42
C ASP A 6 -1.05 -6.80 7.92
N CYS A 7 -0.79 -6.66 6.61
CA CYS A 7 0.56 -6.33 6.12
C CYS A 7 0.85 -4.82 6.03
N CYS A 8 -0.18 -3.96 5.93
CA CYS A 8 -0.02 -2.49 5.95
C CYS A 8 -0.57 -1.83 7.25
N THR A 9 -1.40 -2.51 8.06
CA THR A 9 -2.11 -1.85 9.18
C THR A 9 -1.68 -2.28 10.59
N VAL A 10 -0.75 -3.22 10.76
CA VAL A 10 -0.24 -3.57 12.09
C VAL A 10 0.82 -2.56 12.51
N GLY A 11 0.37 -1.32 12.70
CA GLY A 11 1.01 -0.37 13.58
C GLY A 11 0.99 -0.90 15.01
N ALA A 12 2.20 -1.14 15.54
CA ALA A 12 2.54 -1.06 16.95
C ALA A 12 2.32 -2.25 17.91
N LEU A 13 1.95 -3.47 17.51
CA LEU A 13 1.99 -4.61 18.44
C LEU A 13 2.46 -5.91 17.79
N GLU A 14 3.69 -6.29 18.14
CA GLU A 14 4.37 -7.57 17.87
C GLU A 14 5.17 -7.74 16.56
N ARG A 15 6.48 -7.52 16.75
CA ARG A 15 7.62 -8.21 16.10
C ARG A 15 7.89 -7.84 14.64
N SER A 16 8.74 -6.81 14.51
CA SER A 16 9.94 -6.80 13.69
C SER A 16 9.89 -7.56 12.36
N LEU A 17 9.94 -6.79 11.25
CA LEU A 17 10.69 -7.05 10.00
C LEU A 17 9.90 -6.96 8.66
N VAL A 18 8.78 -6.23 8.57
CA VAL A 18 8.16 -5.82 7.28
C VAL A 18 8.62 -4.39 6.94
N MET A 19 9.86 -4.15 6.52
CA MET A 19 10.38 -2.77 6.46
C MET A 19 10.15 -2.02 5.15
N ALA A 20 10.13 -2.73 4.01
CA ALA A 20 10.19 -2.09 2.71
C ALA A 20 8.81 -1.90 2.06
N LEU A 21 7.89 -2.86 2.22
CA LEU A 21 6.49 -2.66 1.82
C LEU A 21 5.77 -1.69 2.77
N ASP A 22 6.05 -1.77 4.08
CA ASP A 22 5.53 -0.84 5.09
C ASP A 22 6.00 0.61 4.83
N ALA A 23 7.18 0.80 4.23
CA ALA A 23 7.61 2.13 3.79
C ALA A 23 6.70 2.71 2.70
N CYS A 24 6.18 1.89 1.79
CA CYS A 24 5.17 2.32 0.82
C CYS A 24 3.85 2.66 1.52
N CYS A 25 3.40 1.83 2.47
CA CYS A 25 2.16 2.09 3.23
C CYS A 25 2.29 3.40 4.04
N MET A 26 3.39 3.60 4.78
CA MET A 26 3.65 4.84 5.53
C MET A 26 3.70 6.09 4.63
N LYS A 27 4.35 6.00 3.46
CA LYS A 27 4.40 7.12 2.51
C LYS A 27 3.01 7.45 1.97
N HIS A 28 2.19 6.43 1.70
CA HIS A 28 0.80 6.60 1.28
C HIS A 28 -0.03 7.29 2.37
N ASP A 29 0.01 6.79 3.60
CA ASP A 29 -0.72 7.38 4.73
C ASP A 29 -0.36 8.86 4.95
N VAL A 30 0.92 9.20 4.89
CA VAL A 30 1.39 10.59 4.98
C VAL A 30 0.86 11.42 3.82
N CYS A 31 0.89 10.92 2.58
CA CYS A 31 0.33 11.61 1.43
C CYS A 31 -1.17 11.89 1.62
N ILE A 32 -1.94 10.90 2.09
CA ILE A 32 -3.37 11.05 2.35
C ILE A 32 -3.64 12.14 3.40
N GLN A 33 -2.85 12.19 4.48
CA GLN A 33 -2.95 13.24 5.50
C GLN A 33 -2.70 14.64 4.88
N TYR A 34 -1.71 14.78 4.00
CA TYR A 34 -1.44 16.04 3.29
C TYR A 34 -2.51 16.42 2.26
N LYS A 35 -3.32 15.46 1.79
CA LYS A 35 -4.46 15.68 0.88
C LYS A 35 -5.80 15.76 1.62
N ASN A 36 -5.80 16.25 2.87
CA ASN A 36 -7.01 16.40 3.70
C ASN A 36 -7.77 15.09 3.93
N ASN A 37 -7.05 13.98 4.08
CA ASN A 37 -7.61 12.63 4.23
C ASN A 37 -8.39 12.12 3.01
N ASP A 38 -8.07 12.62 1.81
CA ASP A 38 -8.66 12.13 0.55
C ASP A 38 -8.02 10.81 0.10
N TYR A 39 -8.61 9.69 0.56
CA TYR A 39 -8.23 8.32 0.15
C TYR A 39 -8.44 8.03 -1.34
N LEU A 40 -9.16 8.88 -2.07
CA LEU A 40 -9.37 8.77 -3.51
C LEU A 40 -8.40 9.64 -4.33
N SER A 41 -7.45 10.30 -3.66
CA SER A 41 -6.43 11.12 -4.28
C SER A 41 -5.67 10.32 -5.34
N ALA A 42 -5.80 10.75 -6.60
CA ALA A 42 -5.15 10.09 -7.72
C ALA A 42 -3.62 10.17 -7.65
N GLU A 43 -3.09 11.17 -6.93
CA GLU A 43 -1.66 11.36 -6.70
C GLU A 43 -1.13 10.31 -5.72
N CYS A 44 -1.72 10.25 -4.51
CA CYS A 44 -1.28 9.32 -3.48
C CYS A 44 -1.42 7.86 -3.92
N ASN A 45 -2.52 7.53 -4.57
CA ASN A 45 -2.78 6.18 -5.05
C ASN A 45 -1.84 5.76 -6.20
N LYS A 46 -1.43 6.68 -7.09
CA LYS A 46 -0.42 6.37 -8.13
C LYS A 46 0.97 6.21 -7.53
N GLU A 47 1.39 7.12 -6.66
CA GLU A 47 2.70 7.03 -6.01
C GLU A 47 2.86 5.75 -5.20
N PHE A 48 1.76 5.25 -4.63
CA PHE A 48 1.75 4.00 -3.90
C PHE A 48 1.92 2.78 -4.81
N LEU A 49 1.22 2.73 -5.96
CA LEU A 49 1.44 1.69 -6.98
C LEU A 49 2.90 1.70 -7.48
N ASP A 50 3.44 2.87 -7.78
CA ASP A 50 4.83 3.02 -8.24
C ASP A 50 5.82 2.52 -7.16
N CYS A 51 5.55 2.81 -5.88
CA CYS A 51 6.37 2.34 -4.77
C CYS A 51 6.38 0.81 -4.67
N MET A 52 5.22 0.16 -4.78
CA MET A 52 5.11 -1.30 -4.73
C MET A 52 5.78 -1.97 -5.93
N ASP A 53 5.62 -1.42 -7.14
CA ASP A 53 6.28 -1.91 -8.34
C ASP A 53 7.81 -1.79 -8.24
N MET A 54 8.33 -0.67 -7.73
CA MET A 54 9.75 -0.50 -7.45
C MET A 54 10.25 -1.50 -6.40
N PHE A 55 9.45 -1.76 -5.37
CA PHE A 55 9.79 -2.72 -4.33
C PHE A 55 9.93 -4.14 -4.92
N LEU A 56 8.98 -4.59 -5.75
CA LEU A 56 9.08 -5.88 -6.45
C LEU A 56 10.32 -5.94 -7.35
N LYS A 57 10.55 -4.90 -8.17
CA LYS A 57 11.71 -4.79 -9.07
C LYS A 57 13.06 -4.81 -8.35
N SER A 58 13.11 -4.33 -7.10
CA SER A 58 14.32 -4.35 -6.28
C SER A 58 14.71 -5.76 -5.78
N GLY A 59 13.93 -6.79 -6.13
CA GLY A 59 14.10 -8.15 -5.60
C GLY A 59 13.66 -8.24 -4.14
N GLY A 60 12.63 -7.47 -3.77
CA GLY A 60 12.13 -7.22 -2.42
C GLY A 60 12.53 -8.27 -1.40
N TYR A 61 13.59 -8.01 -0.63
CA TYR A 61 14.06 -8.93 0.40
C TYR A 61 13.00 -9.00 1.50
N THR A 62 12.27 -10.10 1.53
CA THR A 62 11.39 -10.45 2.63
C THR A 62 12.19 -11.28 3.63
N PHE A 63 11.92 -11.10 4.92
CA PHE A 63 12.64 -11.84 5.94
C PHE A 63 12.11 -13.26 6.08
N LYS A 64 13.00 -14.17 6.45
CA LYS A 64 12.64 -15.56 6.79
C LYS A 64 11.77 -15.54 8.05
N GLY A 65 10.46 -15.69 7.89
CA GLY A 65 9.46 -15.55 8.95
C GLY A 65 8.33 -14.57 8.64
N ASN A 66 8.35 -13.91 7.48
CA ASN A 66 7.23 -13.11 7.02
C ASN A 66 5.98 -13.99 6.85
N LYS A 67 4.86 -13.57 7.44
CA LYS A 67 3.57 -14.25 7.31
C LYS A 67 2.81 -13.83 6.05
N CYS A 68 3.25 -12.73 5.43
CA CYS A 68 2.69 -12.18 4.21
C CYS A 68 3.44 -12.76 3.01
N ASP A 69 2.73 -13.40 2.08
CA ASP A 69 3.25 -13.58 0.74
C ASP A 69 3.23 -12.22 0.05
N VAL A 70 4.41 -11.67 -0.23
CA VAL A 70 4.53 -10.27 -0.62
C VAL A 70 4.12 -10.04 -2.07
N GLU A 71 4.28 -11.03 -2.93
CA GLU A 71 3.77 -10.95 -4.30
C GLU A 71 2.23 -10.97 -4.28
N GLU A 72 1.63 -11.90 -3.52
CA GLU A 72 0.18 -11.97 -3.35
C GLU A 72 -0.39 -10.67 -2.74
N VAL A 73 0.29 -10.11 -1.73
CA VAL A 73 -0.15 -8.88 -1.09
C VAL A 73 -0.05 -7.69 -2.03
N VAL A 74 1.04 -7.54 -2.79
CA VAL A 74 1.17 -6.45 -3.77
C VAL A 74 0.10 -6.56 -4.85
N ASP A 75 -0.20 -7.76 -5.35
CA ASP A 75 -1.25 -7.97 -6.35
C ASP A 75 -2.62 -7.54 -5.83
N ILE A 76 -2.99 -7.97 -4.62
CA ILE A 76 -4.29 -7.64 -4.03
C ILE A 76 -4.41 -6.14 -3.75
N ILE A 77 -3.37 -5.54 -3.18
CA ILE A 77 -3.36 -4.10 -2.89
C ILE A 77 -3.45 -3.30 -4.20
N SER A 78 -2.74 -3.73 -5.25
CA SER A 78 -2.77 -3.05 -6.55
C SER A 78 -4.18 -2.99 -7.11
N VAL A 79 -4.96 -4.07 -7.03
CA VAL A 79 -6.37 -4.10 -7.45
C VAL A 79 -7.23 -3.10 -6.67
N VAL A 80 -7.07 -3.03 -5.34
CA VAL A 80 -7.83 -2.10 -4.49
C VAL A 80 -7.49 -0.64 -4.84
N ILE A 81 -6.22 -0.35 -5.07
CA ILE A 81 -5.74 1.00 -5.36
C ILE A 81 -6.11 1.44 -6.78
N GLU A 82 -6.07 0.53 -7.76
CA GLU A 82 -6.60 0.79 -9.11
C GLU A 82 -8.10 1.11 -9.07
N ALA A 83 -8.87 0.38 -8.25
CA ALA A 83 -10.27 0.70 -8.03
C ALA A 83 -10.45 2.08 -7.37
N ALA A 84 -9.63 2.44 -6.38
CA ALA A 84 -9.64 3.76 -5.76
C ALA A 84 -9.27 4.87 -6.76
N LEU A 85 -8.33 4.63 -7.67
CA LEU A 85 -7.99 5.55 -8.77
C LEU A 85 -9.18 5.76 -9.71
N LEU A 86 -9.89 4.68 -10.07
CA LEU A 86 -11.07 4.78 -10.91
C LEU A 86 -12.18 5.54 -10.18
N ALA A 87 -12.43 5.21 -8.92
CA ALA A 87 -13.42 5.88 -8.08
C ALA A 87 -13.10 7.37 -7.94
N GLY A 88 -11.84 7.75 -7.67
CA GLY A 88 -11.40 9.14 -7.62
C GLY A 88 -11.63 9.88 -8.94
N ARG A 89 -11.39 9.26 -10.09
CA ARG A 89 -11.69 9.88 -11.40
C ARG A 89 -13.18 10.09 -11.66
N VAL A 90 -14.05 9.28 -11.04
CA VAL A 90 -15.51 9.37 -11.20
C VAL A 90 -16.11 10.35 -10.19
N LEU A 91 -15.66 10.29 -8.93
CA LEU A 91 -16.22 11.05 -7.80
C LEU A 91 -15.60 12.45 -7.64
N HIS A 92 -14.39 12.68 -8.16
CA HIS A 92 -13.82 14.04 -8.29
C HIS A 92 -14.30 14.78 -9.54
N LYS A 93 -15.20 14.19 -10.34
CA LYS A 93 -15.94 14.96 -11.35
C LYS A 93 -17.07 15.73 -10.64
N PRO A 94 -17.26 17.02 -10.95
CA PRO A 94 -18.35 17.81 -10.39
C PRO A 94 -19.72 17.25 -10.80
#